data_AF-A0A564FRP9-F1
#
_entry.id   AF-A0A564FRP9-F1
#
_cell.length_a   1.000
_cell.length_b   1.000
_cell.length_c   1.000
_cell.angle_alpha   90.00
_cell.angle_beta   90.00
_cell.angle_gamma   90.00
#
_symmetry.space_group_name_H-M   'P 1'
#
loop_
_entity.id
_entity.type
_entity.pdbx_description
1 polymer ?
#
loop_
_entity_poly.entity_id
_entity_poly.type
_entity_poly.pdbx_seq_one_letter_code
_entity_poly.pdbx_strand_id
1 'polypeptide(L)' 'MSYTVHWTTPSGPTSEAHAIGLRAAERAMTFANLGAANVYVETSDGRVFRAPTEMSELVRQAEDADACGHA' A
#
# COMPACT_ATOMS: atom_id res chain seq x y z
N MET A 1 -8.09 -4.36 -8.88
CA MET A 1 -8.21 -3.84 -7.50
C MET A 1 -7.48 -2.50 -7.41
N SER A 2 -8.01 -1.53 -6.67
CA SER A 2 -7.36 -0.23 -6.43
C SER A 2 -6.77 -0.22 -5.03
N TYR A 3 -5.49 0.14 -4.91
CA TYR A 3 -4.75 0.24 -3.65
C TYR A 3 -4.34 1.70 -3.46
N THR A 4 -4.72 2.33 -2.35
CA THR A 4 -4.38 3.71 -2.07
C THR A 4 -3.32 3.75 -0.96
N VAL A 5 -2.14 4.26 -1.27
CA VAL A 5 -1.10 4.50 -0.26
C VAL A 5 -1.42 5.84 0.40
N HIS A 6 -1.44 5.89 1.72
CA HIS A 6 -1.57 7.09 2.52
C HIS A 6 -0.30 7.29 3.33
N TRP A 7 0.17 8.53 3.43
CA TRP A 7 1.32 8.90 4.24
C TRP A 7 1.23 10.35 4.67
N THR A 8 1.92 10.70 5.75
CA THR A 8 2.02 12.05 6.28
C THR A 8 3.44 12.56 6.11
N THR A 9 3.59 13.62 5.31
CA THR A 9 4.85 14.36 5.18
C THR A 9 4.82 15.61 6.07
N PRO A 10 5.94 16.33 6.26
CA PRO A 10 5.95 17.62 6.96
C PRO A 10 5.02 18.66 6.33
N SER A 11 4.73 18.53 5.03
CA SER A 11 3.80 19.40 4.30
C SER A 11 2.33 19.05 4.52
N GLY A 12 2.04 17.88 5.10
CA GLY A 12 0.68 17.41 5.38
C GLY A 12 0.41 15.96 4.94
N PRO A 13 -0.83 15.48 5.14
CA PRO A 13 -1.27 14.17 4.68
C PRO A 13 -1.37 14.14 3.15
N THR A 14 -0.93 13.02 2.56
CA THR A 14 -0.96 12.78 1.12
C THR A 14 -1.39 11.34 0.87
N SER A 15 -2.00 11.11 -0.29
CA SER A 15 -2.43 9.78 -0.73
C SER A 15 -2.25 9.60 -2.23
N GLU A 16 -1.87 8.39 -2.65
CA GLU A 16 -1.65 8.03 -4.06
C GLU A 16 -2.27 6.67 -4.37
N ALA A 17 -3.02 6.61 -5.46
CA ALA A 17 -3.70 5.41 -5.91
C ALA A 17 -2.83 4.59 -6.87
N HIS A 18 -2.88 3.26 -6.71
CA HIS A 18 -2.15 2.28 -7.49
C HIS A 18 -3.07 1.15 -7.94
N ALA A 19 -2.86 0.67 -9.17
CA ALA A 19 -3.59 -0.48 -9.71
C ALA A 19 -3.03 -1.83 -9.25
N ILE A 20 -1.79 -1.87 -8.76
CA ILE A 20 -1.06 -3.09 -8.40
C ILE A 20 -0.64 -3.00 -6.93
N GLY A 21 -1.03 -3.99 -6.13
CA GLY A 21 -0.76 -4.00 -4.69
C GLY A 21 0.74 -4.10 -4.37
N LEU A 22 1.51 -4.87 -5.15
CA LEU A 22 2.97 -4.90 -5.03
C LEU A 22 3.59 -3.49 -5.16
N ARG A 23 3.20 -2.73 -6.20
CA ARG A 23 3.68 -1.35 -6.39
C ARG A 23 3.26 -0.41 -5.25
N ALA A 24 2.06 -0.60 -4.72
CA ALA A 24 1.59 0.15 -3.55
C ALA A 24 2.45 -0.16 -2.31
N ALA A 25 2.77 -1.43 -2.06
CA ALA A 25 3.65 -1.85 -0.98
C ALA A 25 5.06 -1.24 -1.11
N GLU A 26 5.66 -1.33 -2.30
CA GLU A 26 6.99 -0.75 -2.58
C GLU A 26 7.00 0.76 -2.34
N ARG A 27 5.95 1.46 -2.77
CA ARG A 27 5.81 2.90 -2.54
C ARG A 27 5.65 3.24 -1.06
N ALA A 28 4.79 2.51 -0.35
CA ALA A 28 4.62 2.68 1.07
C ALA A 28 5.93 2.45 1.84
N MET A 29 6.68 1.39 1.54
CA MET A 29 8.00 1.17 2.14
C MET A 29 9.00 2.28 1.80
N THR A 30 8.94 2.83 0.58
CA THR A 30 9.78 3.96 0.18
C THR A 30 9.49 5.17 1.08
N PHE A 31 8.22 5.53 1.27
CA PHE A 31 7.84 6.66 2.14
C PHE A 31 8.19 6.41 3.61
N ALA A 32 8.03 5.18 4.10
CA ALA A 32 8.46 4.82 5.46
C ALA A 32 9.97 4.99 5.65
N ASN A 33 10.78 4.58 4.66
CA ASN A 33 12.24 4.78 4.69
C ASN A 33 12.66 6.26 4.56
N LEU A 34 11.86 7.08 3.87
CA LEU A 34 12.08 8.54 3.79
C LEU A 34 11.69 9.28 5.07
N GLY A 35 11.13 8.58 6.07
CA GLY A 35 10.72 9.17 7.35
C GLY A 35 9.31 9.77 7.34
N ALA A 36 8.44 9.39 6.39
CA ALA A 36 7.04 9.75 6.44
C ALA A 36 6.33 9.06 7.62
N ALA A 37 5.38 9.74 8.24
CA ALA A 37 4.57 9.21 9.35
C ALA A 37 3.24 8.64 8.84
N ASN A 38 2.59 7.78 9.64
CA ASN A 38 1.28 7.18 9.30
C ASN A 38 1.24 6.57 7.89
N VAL A 39 2.25 5.79 7.53
CA VAL A 39 2.30 5.16 6.21
C VAL A 39 1.48 3.87 6.20
N TYR A 40 0.42 3.82 5.40
CA TYR A 40 -0.42 2.65 5.23
C TYR A 40 -1.00 2.55 3.83
N VAL A 41 -1.41 1.36 3.43
CA VAL A 41 -2.12 1.12 2.17
C VAL A 41 -3.54 0.68 2.49
N GLU A 42 -4.51 1.38 1.92
CA GLU A 42 -5.92 1.02 1.94
C GLU A 42 -6.28 0.28 0.65
N THR A 43 -6.95 -0.85 0.75
CA THR A 43 -7.49 -1.57 -0.40
C THR A 43 -8.91 -1.08 -0.71
N SER A 44 -9.41 -1.37 -1.92
CA SER A 44 -10.78 -1.03 -2.31
C SER A 44 -11.87 -1.63 -1.41
N ASP A 45 -11.53 -2.68 -0.65
CA ASP A 45 -12.39 -3.37 0.30
C ASP A 45 -12.41 -2.68 1.69
N GLY A 46 -11.62 -1.61 1.87
CA GLY A 46 -11.45 -0.90 3.14
C GLY A 46 -10.45 -1.55 4.09
N ARG A 47 -9.68 -2.55 3.64
CA ARG A 47 -8.61 -3.14 4.45
C ARG A 47 -7.38 -2.25 4.45
N VAL A 48 -6.77 -2.09 5.61
CA VAL A 48 -5.60 -1.23 5.79
C VAL A 48 -4.39 -2.06 6.19
N PHE A 49 -3.25 -1.82 5.54
CA PHE A 49 -1.97 -2.48 5.80
C PHE A 49 -0.91 -1.42 6.13
N ARG A 50 -0.33 -1.45 7.33
CA ARG A 50 0.63 -0.45 7.79
C ARG A 50 2.08 -0.81 7.45
N ALA A 51 2.84 0.18 7.01
CA ALA A 51 4.27 0.02 6.77
C ALA A 51 5.06 0.19 8.08
N PRO A 52 6.18 -0.55 8.27
CA PRO A 52 6.71 -1.61 7.40
C PRO A 52 6.12 -3.01 7.68
N THR A 53 5.47 -3.22 8.83
CA THR A 53 5.16 -4.55 9.37
C THR A 53 4.19 -5.39 8.53
N GLU A 54 3.15 -4.78 7.97
CA GLU A 54 2.04 -5.49 7.29
C GLU A 54 2.20 -5.50 5.75
N MET A 55 3.30 -4.94 5.23
CA MET A 55 3.53 -4.84 3.78
C MET A 55 3.77 -6.20 3.13
N SER A 56 4.43 -7.12 3.83
CA SER A 56 4.61 -8.50 3.34
C SER A 56 3.28 -9.22 3.16
N GLU A 57 2.29 -8.95 4.03
CA GLU A 57 0.95 -9.52 3.91
C GLU A 57 0.16 -8.89 2.76
N LEU A 58 0.29 -7.57 2.56
CA LEU A 58 -0.29 -6.90 1.40
C LEU A 58 0.26 -7.47 0.09
N VAL A 59 1.58 -7.66 -0.02
CA VAL A 59 2.20 -8.25 -1.22
C VAL A 59 1.63 -9.63 -1.49
N ARG A 60 1.58 -10.49 -0.45
CA ARG A 60 1.03 -11.84 -0.59
C ARG A 60 -0.44 -11.84 -1.00
N GLN A 61 -1.24 -10.91 -0.45
CA GLN A 61 -2.64 -10.75 -0.85
C GLN A 61 -2.75 -10.26 -2.30
N ALA A 62 -1.91 -9.31 -2.70
CA ALA A 62 -1.93 -8.75 -4.05
C ALA A 62 -1.53 -9.80 -5.10
N GLU A 63 -0.57 -10.67 -4.80
CA GLU A 63 -0.17 -11.80 -5.65
C GLU A 63 -1.32 -12.80 -5.83
N ASP A 64 -2.02 -13.16 -4.74
CA ASP A 64 -3.19 -14.04 -4.79
C ASP A 64 -4.35 -13.42 -5.58
N ALA A 65 -4.60 -12.13 -5.36
CA ALA A 65 -5.64 -11.37 -6.03
C ALA A 65 -5.40 -11.18 -7.54
N ASP A 66 -4.14 -10.99 -7.96
CA ASP A 66 -3.75 -10.90 -9.36
C ASP A 66 -3.78 -12.27 -10.04
N ALA A 67 -3.31 -13.32 -9.35
CA ALA A 67 -3.35 -14.69 -9.85
C ALA A 67 -4.79 -15.22 -10.06
N CYS A 68 -5.75 -14.78 -9.23
CA CYS A 68 -7.16 -15.13 -9.37
C CYS A 68 -7.87 -14.39 -10.52
N GLY A 69 -7.30 -13.30 -11.05
CA GLY A 69 -7.84 -12.53 -12.17
C GLY A 69 -7.57 -13.12 -13.57
N HIS A 70 -6.90 -14.28 -13.66
CA HIS A 70 -6.48 -14.91 -14.92
C HIS A 70 -7.15 -16.27 -15.22
N ALA A 71 -8.40 -16.48 -14.78
CA ALA A 71 -9.19 -17.66 -15.12
C ALA A 71 -10.30 -17.37 -16.13
#